data_AF-K2RDD3-F1
#
_entry.id   AF-K2RDD3-F1
#
_cell.length_a   1.000
_cell.length_b   1.000
_cell.length_c   1.000
_cell.angle_alpha   90.00
_cell.angle_beta   90.00
_cell.angle_gamma   90.00
#
_symmetry.space_group_name_H-M   'P 1'
#
loop_
_entity.id
_entity.type
_entity.pdbx_description
1 polymer ?
#
loop_
_entity_poly.entity_id
_entity_poly.type
_entity_poly.pdbx_seq_one_letter_code
_entity_poly.pdbx_strand_id
1 'polypeptide(L)'
;MAVDIRKFTFAISFLYIWGTSLTKVSVLFFYWRLTGSLSIPFLYAVYASILYVAAYLVAFTISLVFICRPISAYWMQVDFFWAAANAKEFRCIDEGATLIATNAISISQDFLACVMPAMLLWALHVSKRQKVAMGSLLGFSIL
;
A
#
# COMPACT_ATOMS: atom_id res chain seq x y z
N MET A 1 -3.46 -15.39 25.48
CA MET A 1 -3.36 -13.91 25.41
C MET A 1 -2.38 -13.45 24.35
N ALA A 2 -1.08 -13.76 24.44
CA ALA A 2 -0.10 -13.28 23.44
C ALA A 2 -0.35 -13.84 22.02
N VAL A 3 -0.78 -15.11 21.92
CA VAL A 3 -1.17 -15.75 20.65
C VAL A 3 -2.40 -15.08 20.02
N ASP A 4 -3.39 -14.71 20.83
CA ASP A 4 -4.64 -14.10 20.36
C ASP A 4 -4.38 -12.71 19.78
N ILE A 5 -3.53 -11.91 20.45
CA ILE A 5 -3.10 -10.60 19.98
C ILE A 5 -2.49 -10.71 18.57
N ARG A 6 -1.64 -11.71 18.33
CA ARG A 6 -1.02 -11.91 17.01
C ARG A 6 -2.00 -12.27 15.91
N LYS A 7 -3.04 -13.03 16.22
CA LYS A 7 -4.12 -13.32 15.25
C LYS A 7 -4.85 -12.03 14.88
N PHE A 8 -5.12 -11.16 15.85
CA PHE A 8 -5.71 -9.85 15.58
C PHE A 8 -4.78 -8.94 14.76
N THR A 9 -3.49 -8.87 15.11
CA THR A 9 -2.50 -8.10 14.32
C THR A 9 -2.45 -8.56 12.88
N PHE A 10 -2.43 -9.87 12.64
CA PHE A 10 -2.46 -10.44 11.28
C PHE A 10 -3.72 -10.01 10.51
N ALA A 11 -4.89 -10.11 11.14
CA ALA A 11 -6.16 -9.70 10.54
C ALA A 11 -6.16 -8.19 10.22
N ILE A 12 -5.67 -7.36 11.14
CA ILE A 12 -5.56 -5.91 10.94
C ILE A 12 -4.61 -5.59 9.79
N SER A 13 -3.44 -6.23 9.72
CA SER A 13 -2.49 -6.03 8.63
C SER A 13 -3.07 -6.42 7.27
N PHE A 14 -3.81 -7.52 7.20
CA PHE A 14 -4.50 -7.95 5.98
C PHE A 14 -5.55 -6.91 5.55
N LEU A 15 -6.42 -6.50 6.47
CA LEU A 15 -7.45 -5.48 6.21
C LEU A 15 -6.84 -4.14 5.83
N TYR A 16 -5.72 -3.75 6.44
CA TYR A 16 -5.01 -2.52 6.13
C TYR A 16 -4.47 -2.53 4.69
N ILE A 17 -3.76 -3.58 4.28
CA ILE A 17 -3.22 -3.69 2.91
C ILE A 17 -4.35 -3.65 1.88
N TRP A 18 -5.44 -4.39 2.13
CA TRP A 18 -6.58 -4.43 1.22
C TRP A 18 -7.33 -3.10 1.19
N GLY A 19 -7.65 -2.52 2.35
CA GLY A 19 -8.39 -1.27 2.44
C GLY A 19 -7.64 -0.09 1.81
N THR A 20 -6.34 0.03 2.09
CA THR A 20 -5.51 1.08 1.47
C THR A 20 -5.39 0.88 -0.04
N SER A 21 -5.15 -0.34 -0.52
CA SER A 21 -5.04 -0.63 -1.96
C SER A 21 -6.34 -0.37 -2.70
N LEU A 22 -7.49 -0.79 -2.15
CA LEU A 22 -8.82 -0.54 -2.72
C LEU A 22 -9.13 0.96 -2.80
N THR A 23 -8.76 1.71 -1.76
CA THR A 23 -8.94 3.18 -1.74
C THR A 23 -8.13 3.84 -2.85
N LYS A 24 -6.84 3.46 -3.01
CA LYS A 24 -5.98 3.98 -4.09
C LYS A 24 -6.53 3.63 -5.47
N VAL A 25 -6.96 2.40 -5.68
CA VAL A 25 -7.58 1.94 -6.94
C VAL A 25 -8.87 2.72 -7.23
N SER A 26 -9.72 2.95 -6.24
CA SER A 26 -10.95 3.74 -6.40
C SER A 26 -10.66 5.18 -6.84
N VAL A 27 -9.66 5.83 -6.23
CA VAL A 27 -9.23 7.18 -6.61
C VAL A 27 -8.65 7.20 -8.03
N LEU A 28 -7.83 6.21 -8.38
CA LEU A 28 -7.27 6.06 -9.74
C LEU A 28 -8.36 5.85 -10.79
N PHE A 29 -9.38 5.03 -10.51
CA PHE A 29 -10.53 4.85 -11.40
C PHE A 29 -11.37 6.13 -11.53
N PHE A 30 -11.51 6.90 -10.46
CA PHE A 30 -12.15 8.21 -10.52
C PHE A 30 -11.38 9.16 -11.45
N TYR A 31 -10.04 9.21 -11.34
CA TYR A 31 -9.21 9.98 -12.26
C TYR A 31 -9.32 9.48 -13.71
N TRP A 32 -9.33 8.17 -13.93
CA TRP A 32 -9.52 7.59 -15.26
C TRP A 32 -10.84 8.05 -15.88
N ARG A 33 -11.94 7.98 -15.12
CA ARG A 33 -13.25 8.45 -15.59
C ARG A 33 -13.28 9.94 -15.87
N LEU A 34 -12.64 10.76 -15.03
CA LEU A 34 -12.56 12.21 -15.20
C LEU A 34 -11.72 12.60 -16.43
N THR A 35 -10.70 11.80 -16.76
CA THR A 35 -9.75 12.07 -17.84
C THR A 35 -10.05 11.37 -19.15
N GLY A 36 -11.23 10.77 -19.30
CA GLY A 36 -11.70 10.20 -20.58
C GLY A 36 -11.75 11.18 -21.76
N SER A 37 -11.52 12.48 -21.54
CA SER A 37 -11.41 13.54 -22.56
C SER A 37 -10.00 14.18 -22.65
N LEU A 38 -9.02 13.65 -21.91
CA LEU A 38 -7.68 14.24 -21.77
C LEU A 38 -6.58 13.39 -22.45
N SER A 39 -5.38 13.95 -22.51
CA SER A 39 -4.26 13.46 -23.32
C SER A 39 -3.86 12.00 -23.03
N ILE A 40 -3.62 11.24 -24.11
CA ILE A 40 -3.16 9.84 -24.12
C ILE A 40 -2.07 9.51 -23.09
N PRO A 41 -1.00 10.31 -22.88
CA PRO A 41 0.04 10.01 -21.88
C PRO A 41 -0.48 9.94 -20.44
N PHE A 42 -1.52 10.70 -20.08
CA PHE A 42 -2.09 10.67 -18.73
C PHE A 42 -2.80 9.34 -18.46
N LEU A 43 -3.50 8.80 -19.46
CA LEU A 43 -4.17 7.49 -19.35
C LEU A 43 -3.18 6.36 -19.11
N TYR A 44 -2.03 6.36 -19.77
CA TYR A 44 -0.96 5.40 -19.52
C TYR A 44 -0.41 5.50 -18.09
N ALA A 45 -0.23 6.73 -17.56
CA ALA A 45 0.21 6.93 -16.18
C ALA A 45 -0.80 6.39 -15.16
N VAL A 46 -2.11 6.59 -15.40
CA VAL A 46 -3.17 6.02 -14.55
C VAL A 46 -3.16 4.49 -14.57
N TYR A 47 -3.05 3.90 -15.76
CA TYR A 47 -3.00 2.44 -15.89
C TYR A 47 -1.76 1.84 -15.23
N ALA A 48 -0.59 2.47 -15.41
CA ALA A 48 0.65 2.07 -14.75
C ALA A 48 0.52 2.11 -13.21
N SER A 49 -0.10 3.15 -12.67
CA SER A 49 -0.36 3.26 -11.23
C SER A 49 -1.35 2.21 -10.71
N ILE A 50 -2.41 1.88 -11.46
CA ILE A 50 -3.33 0.79 -11.10
C ILE A 50 -2.58 -0.54 -11.06
N LEU A 51 -1.77 -0.83 -12.08
CA LEU A 51 -0.98 -2.04 -12.13
C LEU A 51 0.03 -2.10 -10.96
N TYR A 52 0.64 -0.97 -10.61
CA TYR A 52 1.56 -0.87 -9.48
C TYR A 52 0.88 -1.18 -8.13
N VAL A 53 -0.32 -0.65 -7.90
CA VAL A 53 -1.09 -0.95 -6.68
C VAL A 53 -1.57 -2.40 -6.66
N ALA A 54 -2.01 -2.95 -7.80
CA ALA A 54 -2.42 -4.34 -7.90
C ALA A 54 -1.25 -5.31 -7.64
N ALA A 55 -0.08 -5.03 -8.22
CA ALA A 55 1.13 -5.83 -7.99
C ALA A 55 1.56 -5.80 -6.51
N TYR A 56 1.49 -4.62 -5.88
CA TYR A 56 1.72 -4.46 -4.44
C TYR A 56 0.76 -5.31 -3.61
N LEU A 57 -0.55 -5.22 -3.87
CA LEU A 57 -1.57 -5.97 -3.14
C LEU A 57 -1.30 -7.49 -3.22
N VAL A 58 -1.03 -8.01 -4.41
CA VAL A 58 -0.79 -9.44 -4.62
C VAL A 58 0.52 -9.88 -3.95
N ALA A 59 1.62 -9.16 -4.15
CA ALA A 59 2.92 -9.53 -3.61
C ALA A 59 2.95 -9.54 -2.07
N PHE A 60 2.37 -8.51 -1.45
CA PHE A 60 2.34 -8.41 0.01
C PHE A 60 1.30 -9.32 0.64
N THR A 61 0.17 -9.61 -0.03
CA THR A 61 -0.78 -10.62 0.45
C THR A 61 -0.14 -12.01 0.47
N ILE A 62 0.57 -12.39 -0.60
CA ILE A 62 1.28 -13.67 -0.66
C ILE A 62 2.38 -13.73 0.40
N SER A 63 3.16 -12.65 0.54
CA SER A 63 4.21 -12.57 1.58
C SER A 63 3.64 -12.68 2.98
N LEU A 64 2.48 -12.10 3.24
CA LEU A 64 1.81 -12.14 4.55
C LEU A 64 1.27 -13.53 4.86
N VAL A 65 0.67 -14.23 3.88
CA VAL A 65 0.24 -15.63 4.05
C VAL A 65 1.44 -16.58 4.22
N PHE A 66 2.56 -16.32 3.55
CA PHE A 66 3.76 -17.15 3.64
C PHE A 66 4.86 -16.59 4.55
N ILE A 67 4.51 -15.70 5.47
CA ILE A 67 5.46 -15.05 6.36
C ILE A 67 6.19 -16.07 7.26
N CYS A 68 5.52 -17.18 7.58
CA CYS A 68 6.10 -18.34 8.25
C CYS A 68 5.72 -19.63 7.52
N ARG A 69 6.64 -20.58 7.48
CA ARG A 69 6.40 -21.95 7.02
C ARG A 69 6.59 -22.91 8.20
N PRO A 70 5.53 -23.59 8.69
CA PRO A 70 4.11 -23.42 8.38
C PRO A 70 3.51 -22.12 8.95
N ILE A 71 2.39 -21.63 8.39
CA ILE A 71 1.76 -20.35 8.81
C ILE A 71 1.37 -20.35 10.28
N SER A 72 1.06 -21.53 10.85
CA SER A 72 0.74 -21.69 12.26
C SER A 72 1.87 -21.33 13.22
N ALA A 73 3.11 -21.39 12.74
CA ALA A 73 4.26 -20.93 13.51
C ALA A 73 4.23 -19.41 13.74
N TYR A 74 3.52 -18.63 12.89
CA TYR A 74 3.42 -17.18 13.06
C TYR A 74 2.85 -16.83 14.43
N TRP A 75 1.74 -17.43 14.86
CA TRP A 75 1.16 -17.13 16.16
C TRP A 75 1.72 -17.98 17.30
N MET A 76 2.23 -19.19 17.02
CA MET A 76 2.77 -20.10 18.05
C MET A 76 4.22 -19.82 18.44
N GLN A 77 5.01 -19.09 17.64
CA GLN A 77 6.38 -18.72 18.00
C GLN A 77 6.48 -17.82 19.26
N VAL A 78 5.37 -17.22 19.69
CA VAL A 78 5.33 -16.43 20.94
C VAL A 78 5.19 -17.30 22.18
N ASP A 79 4.68 -18.53 22.03
CA ASP A 79 4.69 -19.50 23.11
C ASP A 79 6.10 -20.07 23.27
N PHE A 80 6.77 -19.70 24.35
CA PHE A 80 8.16 -20.09 24.63
C PHE A 80 8.36 -21.61 24.60
N PHE A 81 7.43 -22.37 25.18
CA PHE A 81 7.49 -23.83 25.21
C PHE A 81 7.34 -24.47 23.81
N TRP A 82 6.46 -23.91 22.97
CA TRP A 82 6.25 -24.41 21.62
C TRP A 82 7.40 -24.02 20.69
N ALA A 83 7.90 -22.80 20.80
CA ALA A 83 9.04 -22.31 20.05
C ALA A 83 10.32 -23.08 20.39
N ALA A 84 10.57 -23.39 21.67
CA ALA A 84 11.72 -24.19 22.09
C ALA A 84 11.66 -25.63 21.59
N ALA A 85 10.46 -26.25 21.58
CA ALA A 85 10.28 -27.62 21.10
C ALA A 85 10.39 -27.75 19.57
N ASN A 86 9.96 -26.73 18.83
CA ASN A 86 9.88 -26.75 17.36
C ASN A 86 10.92 -25.87 16.65
N ALA A 87 11.96 -25.41 17.38
CA ALA A 87 12.95 -24.43 16.90
C ALA A 87 13.65 -24.78 15.58
N LYS A 88 13.65 -26.06 15.17
CA LYS A 88 14.26 -26.55 13.91
C LYS A 88 13.26 -26.74 12.77
N GLU A 89 11.95 -26.68 13.03
CA GLU A 89 10.91 -27.06 12.09
C GLU A 89 10.15 -25.88 11.48
N PHE A 90 10.30 -24.67 12.03
CA PHE A 90 9.69 -23.46 11.46
C PHE A 90 10.73 -22.47 10.97
N ARG A 91 10.42 -21.84 9.83
CA ARG A 91 11.21 -20.73 9.28
C ARG A 91 10.29 -19.56 9.02
N CYS A 92 10.59 -18.43 9.62
CA CYS A 92 9.85 -17.18 9.46
C CYS A 92 10.73 -16.14 8.76
N ILE A 93 10.10 -15.30 7.95
CA ILE A 93 10.71 -14.14 7.31
C ILE A 93 10.79 -13.01 8.36
N ASP A 94 11.79 -12.14 8.22
CA ASP A 94 11.94 -10.97 9.07
C ASP A 94 10.72 -10.03 8.93
N GLU A 95 9.95 -9.93 10.01
CA GLU A 95 8.75 -9.08 10.07
C GLU A 95 9.11 -7.60 9.91
N GLY A 96 10.22 -7.15 10.50
CA GLY A 96 10.69 -5.77 10.43
C GLY A 96 11.08 -5.37 9.01
N ALA A 97 11.85 -6.21 8.33
CA ALA A 97 12.22 -5.98 6.93
C ALA A 97 10.98 -5.92 6.02
N THR A 98 10.02 -6.83 6.23
CA THR A 98 8.77 -6.87 5.46
C THR A 98 7.94 -5.62 5.71
N LEU A 99 7.83 -5.17 6.97
CA LEU A 99 7.12 -3.94 7.34
C LEU A 99 7.75 -2.71 6.70
N ILE A 100 9.07 -2.56 6.76
CA ILE A 100 9.78 -1.42 6.15
C ILE A 100 9.53 -1.39 4.64
N ALA A 101 9.65 -2.54 3.96
CA ALA A 101 9.40 -2.64 2.52
C ALA A 101 7.96 -2.28 2.16
N THR A 102 6.98 -2.80 2.92
CA THR A 102 5.55 -2.52 2.74
C THR A 102 5.27 -1.02 2.85
N ASN A 103 5.78 -0.39 3.92
CA ASN A 103 5.56 1.03 4.19
C ASN A 103 6.25 1.91 3.15
N ALA A 104 7.51 1.61 2.79
CA ALA A 104 8.25 2.38 1.80
C ALA A 104 7.54 2.37 0.43
N ILE A 105 7.05 1.21 -0.01
CA ILE A 105 6.31 1.09 -1.26
C ILE A 105 4.96 1.81 -1.16
N SER A 106 4.22 1.66 -0.05
CA SER A 106 2.96 2.39 0.12
C SER A 106 3.15 3.91 0.04
N ILE A 107 4.18 4.45 0.71
CA ILE A 107 4.53 5.87 0.65
C ILE A 107 4.81 6.32 -0.79
N SER A 108 5.55 5.51 -1.57
CA SER A 108 5.81 5.83 -2.97
C SER A 108 4.53 5.94 -3.81
N GLN A 109 3.54 5.10 -3.54
CA GLN A 109 2.23 5.17 -4.19
C GLN A 109 1.43 6.41 -3.75
N ASP A 110 1.56 6.81 -2.49
CA ASP A 110 0.90 8.00 -1.96
C ASP A 110 1.47 9.27 -2.61
N PHE A 111 2.79 9.32 -2.81
CA PHE A 111 3.43 10.38 -3.61
C PHE A 111 2.90 10.42 -5.05
N LEU A 112 2.77 9.27 -5.72
CA LEU A 112 2.16 9.18 -7.05
C LEU A 112 0.72 9.71 -7.07
N ALA A 113 -0.09 9.34 -6.08
CA ALA A 113 -1.46 9.80 -5.95
C ALA A 113 -1.55 11.32 -5.72
N CYS A 114 -0.61 11.89 -4.95
CA CYS A 114 -0.49 13.33 -4.71
C CYS A 114 -0.04 14.11 -5.95
N VAL A 115 0.84 13.53 -6.79
CA VAL A 115 1.36 14.19 -7.99
C VAL A 115 0.37 14.14 -9.17
N MET A 116 -0.47 13.10 -9.25
CA MET A 116 -1.50 12.98 -10.30
C MET A 116 -2.38 14.21 -10.51
N PRO A 117 -3.00 14.83 -9.49
CA PRO A 117 -3.79 16.05 -9.68
C PRO A 117 -2.95 17.23 -10.19
N ALA A 118 -1.67 17.34 -9.80
CA ALA A 118 -0.79 18.39 -10.31
C ALA A 118 -0.51 18.21 -11.82
N MET A 119 -0.29 16.97 -12.27
CA MET A 119 -0.13 16.66 -13.70
C MET A 119 -1.40 16.97 -14.50
N LEU A 120 -2.58 16.64 -13.96
CA LEU A 120 -3.88 16.93 -14.56
C LEU A 120 -4.08 18.44 -14.80
N LEU A 121 -3.72 19.26 -13.81
CA LEU A 121 -3.81 20.73 -13.89
C LEU A 121 -2.76 21.37 -14.78
N TRP A 122 -1.69 20.65 -15.13
CA TRP A 122 -0.72 21.11 -16.11
C TRP A 122 -1.20 20.84 -17.54
N ALA A 123 -1.86 19.70 -17.76
CA ALA A 123 -2.44 19.35 -19.05
C ALA A 123 -3.66 20.22 -19.41
N LEU A 124 -4.48 20.56 -18.42
CA LEU A 124 -5.57 21.51 -18.57
C LEU A 124 -4.98 22.93 -18.41
N HIS A 125 -5.16 23.82 -19.38
CA HIS A 125 -4.54 25.16 -19.48
C HIS A 125 -5.06 26.17 -18.42
N VAL A 126 -5.07 25.76 -17.15
CA VAL A 126 -5.70 26.46 -16.02
C VAL A 126 -4.76 27.52 -15.46
N SER A 127 -5.31 28.69 -15.14
CA SER A 127 -4.59 29.88 -14.68
C SER A 127 -3.68 29.60 -13.46
N LYS A 128 -2.50 30.25 -13.42
CA LYS A 128 -1.45 30.02 -12.39
C LYS A 128 -1.93 30.14 -10.94
N ARG A 129 -3.00 30.89 -10.68
CA ARG A 129 -3.57 31.07 -9.33
C ARG A 129 -4.21 29.78 -8.76
N GLN A 130 -4.83 28.94 -9.58
CA GLN A 130 -5.38 27.64 -9.12
C GLN A 130 -4.28 26.60 -8.90
N LYS A 131 -3.17 26.67 -9.65
CA LYS A 131 -1.98 25.82 -9.41
C LYS A 131 -1.35 26.09 -8.04
N VAL A 132 -1.27 27.35 -7.62
CA VAL A 132 -0.73 27.73 -6.31
C VAL A 132 -1.66 27.30 -5.18
N ALA A 133 -2.99 27.43 -5.34
CA ALA A 133 -3.95 26.99 -4.32
C ALA A 133 -3.88 25.47 -4.04
N MET A 134 -3.72 24.65 -5.09
CA MET A 134 -3.57 23.20 -4.91
C MET A 134 -2.19 22.82 -4.36
N GLY A 135 -1.12 23.51 -4.77
CA GLY A 135 0.20 23.36 -4.17
C GLY A 135 0.24 23.75 -2.68
N SER A 136 -0.46 24.81 -2.28
CA SER A 136 -0.53 25.25 -0.88
C SER A 136 -1.36 24.30 -0.01
N LEU A 137 -2.44 23.72 -0.53
CA LEU A 137 -3.23 22.72 0.22
C LEU A 137 -2.42 21.43 0.45
N LEU A 138 -1.69 20.98 -0.56
CA LEU A 138 -0.82 19.81 -0.45
C LEU A 138 0.35 20.07 0.52
N GLY A 139 0.92 21.28 0.48
CA GLY A 139 1.99 21.70 1.40
C GLY A 139 1.51 21.84 2.85
N PHE A 140 0.28 22.29 3.08
CA PHE A 140 -0.29 22.42 4.44
C PHE A 140 -0.61 21.07 5.10
N SER A 141 -0.93 20.02 4.34
CA SER A 141 -1.12 18.68 4.91
C SER A 141 0.18 17.98 5.32
N ILE A 142 1.34 18.48 4.86
CA ILE A 142 2.67 17.94 5.16
C ILE A 142 3.33 18.67 6.36
N LEU A 143 2.76 19.80 6.80
CA LEU A 143 3.30 20.69 7.83
C LEU A 143 2.57 20.56 9.17
#